data_AF-A0A812QQI1-F1
#
_entry.id   AF-A0A812QQI1-F1
#
_cell.length_a   1.000
_cell.length_b   1.000
_cell.length_c   1.000
_cell.angle_alpha   90.00
_cell.angle_beta   90.00
_cell.angle_gamma   90.00
#
_symmetry.space_group_name_H-M   'P 1'
#
loop_
_entity.id
_entity.type
_entity.pdbx_description
1 polymer ?
#
loop_
_entity_poly.entity_id
_entity_poly.type
_entity_poly.pdbx_seq_one_letter_code
_entity_poly.pdbx_strand_id
1 'polypeptide(L)'
;MPVYEEKFISPLAVRFSQEHLRTRFCNGQALDEVTGLVQEVAGVGPYDVILKAPFPNIEVIRWAPGAQKRTGTAVPGMAIPAIPDERSHWFTTDNRRLYVLQKVAARLWPKKAGVQVDVLFAAPPRELFKKYDSSTAGLLASVGAGAIWDWMKAVSPADGYVNMAMEEAAQKQVLFDDASGSLEELVSVPQTQDKDTPKASPSPPVKEQKALLGDRDANDDATDATATSSTSSGQQSQPSPTPVLSPSTKSEKDSAHEENSPVTSEESEASEEEWSEEWLSLAEHWRGVSSLLEGSWRGPKGETYRMEFREPSEDAGEDVVCGHCVRCQSSKEKTFSVRYEYDSCLLFWGTGRKFCLDPEELRIVPTNARWYVAGKEEPEFEWVLIGGEPPRDRSDRKRVGKDKNLVDKDLCHDQPRQGGAQRRRRRRPA
;
A
#
# COMPACT_ATOMS: atom_id res chain seq x y z
N MET A 1 26.27 2.29 1.84
CA MET A 1 25.48 1.74 0.72
C MET A 1 25.26 0.27 0.98
N PRO A 2 24.05 -0.26 0.82
CA PRO A 2 23.83 -1.71 0.85
C PRO A 2 24.66 -2.35 -0.28
N VAL A 3 25.34 -3.44 0.05
CA VAL A 3 25.97 -4.30 -0.95
C VAL A 3 24.85 -5.18 -1.50
N TYR A 4 24.70 -5.25 -2.82
CA TYR A 4 23.78 -6.12 -3.52
C TYR A 4 24.48 -6.85 -4.67
N GLU A 5 23.93 -7.99 -5.07
CA GLU A 5 24.34 -8.71 -6.28
C GLU A 5 23.13 -8.92 -7.18
N GLU A 6 23.31 -8.69 -8.47
CA GLU A 6 22.26 -8.88 -9.46
C GLU A 6 22.14 -10.36 -9.85
N LYS A 7 20.94 -10.93 -9.72
CA LYS A 7 20.65 -12.32 -10.09
C LYS A 7 19.37 -12.41 -10.91
N PHE A 8 19.21 -13.53 -11.61
CA PHE A 8 17.91 -13.96 -12.10
C PHE A 8 17.22 -14.87 -11.09
N ILE A 9 15.93 -14.64 -10.88
CA ILE A 9 15.05 -15.51 -10.10
C ILE A 9 13.67 -15.55 -10.76
N SER A 10 12.93 -16.65 -10.58
CA SER A 10 11.52 -16.68 -10.92
C SER A 10 10.73 -15.72 -10.03
N PRO A 11 9.93 -14.78 -10.59
CA PRO A 11 9.09 -13.91 -9.77
C PRO A 11 8.02 -14.69 -8.98
N LEU A 12 7.65 -15.90 -9.43
CA LEU A 12 6.71 -16.78 -8.73
C LEU A 12 7.35 -17.46 -7.49
N ALA A 13 8.68 -17.46 -7.40
CA ALA A 13 9.44 -17.95 -6.24
C ALA A 13 9.66 -16.86 -5.16
N VAL A 14 9.40 -15.59 -5.49
CA VAL A 14 9.53 -14.47 -4.55
C VAL A 14 8.19 -14.22 -3.85
N ARG A 15 8.25 -13.97 -2.54
CA ARG A 15 7.08 -13.76 -1.68
C ARG A 15 6.88 -12.29 -1.34
N PHE A 16 5.63 -11.92 -1.12
CA PHE A 16 5.26 -10.59 -0.63
C PHE A 16 5.68 -10.43 0.83
N SER A 17 6.28 -9.28 1.17
CA SER A 17 6.51 -8.93 2.58
C SER A 17 5.21 -8.53 3.28
N GLN A 18 4.29 -7.85 2.56
CA GLN A 18 3.05 -7.31 3.09
C GLN A 18 1.83 -7.97 2.42
N GLU A 19 0.75 -8.11 3.18
CA GLU A 19 -0.49 -8.72 2.69
C GLU A 19 -1.34 -7.77 1.86
N HIS A 20 -1.15 -6.45 1.94
CA HIS A 20 -2.01 -5.46 1.26
C HIS A 20 -1.22 -4.63 0.25
N LEU A 21 -1.68 -4.63 -1.00
CA LEU A 21 -1.11 -3.88 -2.12
C LEU A 21 -2.05 -2.77 -2.55
N ARG A 22 -1.46 -1.60 -2.73
CA ARG A 22 -2.13 -0.49 -3.43
C ARG A 22 -2.25 -0.81 -4.91
N THR A 23 -3.34 -0.39 -5.54
CA THR A 23 -3.64 -0.60 -6.97
C THR A 23 -2.86 0.32 -7.91
N ARG A 24 -2.06 1.26 -7.36
CA ARG A 24 -1.29 2.24 -8.11
C ARG A 24 0.14 2.36 -7.57
N PHE A 25 1.07 2.70 -8.46
CA PHE A 25 2.42 3.14 -8.12
C PHE A 25 2.40 4.57 -7.57
N CYS A 26 3.51 5.03 -6.98
CA CYS A 26 3.61 6.38 -6.40
C CYS A 26 3.48 7.51 -7.45
N ASN A 27 3.76 7.20 -8.72
CA ASN A 27 3.55 8.08 -9.86
C ASN A 27 2.08 8.08 -10.37
N GLY A 28 1.18 7.37 -9.69
CA GLY A 28 -0.23 7.28 -10.04
C GLY A 28 -0.59 6.23 -11.10
N GLN A 29 0.37 5.59 -11.76
CA GLN A 29 0.10 4.55 -12.76
C GLN A 29 -0.57 3.32 -12.12
N ALA A 30 -1.59 2.78 -12.78
CA ALA A 30 -2.26 1.57 -12.28
C ALA A 30 -1.37 0.33 -12.47
N LEU A 31 -1.43 -0.64 -11.56
CA LEU A 31 -0.64 -1.88 -11.69
C LEU A 31 -0.92 -2.61 -13.01
N ASP A 32 -2.16 -2.58 -13.47
CA ASP A 32 -2.59 -3.24 -14.72
C ASP A 32 -2.04 -2.55 -15.96
N GLU A 33 -1.90 -1.22 -15.94
CA GLU A 33 -1.29 -0.45 -17.03
C GLU A 33 0.19 -0.83 -17.15
N VAL A 34 0.91 -0.84 -16.03
CA VAL A 34 2.34 -1.20 -16.00
C VAL A 34 2.56 -2.68 -16.37
N THR A 35 1.61 -3.56 -16.04
CA THR A 35 1.64 -4.98 -16.47
C THR A 35 1.71 -5.10 -17.99
N GLY A 36 1.04 -4.21 -18.74
CA GLY A 36 1.08 -4.19 -20.20
C GLY A 36 2.39 -3.67 -20.79
N LEU A 37 3.25 -3.06 -19.98
CA LEU A 37 4.53 -2.48 -20.40
C LEU A 37 5.73 -3.42 -20.17
N VAL A 38 5.53 -4.54 -19.47
CA VAL A 38 6.60 -5.51 -19.23
C VAL A 38 6.93 -6.23 -20.53
N GLN A 39 8.20 -6.20 -20.90
CA GLN A 39 8.71 -6.81 -22.12
C GLN A 39 9.22 -8.23 -21.86
N GLU A 40 9.03 -9.10 -22.84
CA GLU A 40 9.54 -10.46 -22.85
C GLU A 40 10.80 -10.51 -23.72
N VAL A 41 11.93 -10.90 -23.13
CA VAL A 41 13.21 -11.10 -23.82
C VAL A 41 13.56 -12.58 -23.81
N ALA A 42 14.38 -13.02 -24.77
CA ALA A 42 14.88 -14.39 -24.83
C ALA A 42 15.47 -14.84 -23.47
N GLY A 43 15.12 -16.06 -23.07
CA GLY A 43 15.54 -16.67 -21.82
C GLY A 43 17.05 -16.79 -21.65
N VAL A 44 17.50 -16.81 -20.40
CA VAL A 44 18.90 -17.02 -20.01
C VAL A 44 18.96 -18.17 -19.01
N GLY A 45 19.87 -19.13 -19.22
CA GLY A 45 20.08 -20.26 -18.32
C GLY A 45 18.85 -21.18 -18.25
N PRO A 46 18.25 -21.40 -17.06
CA PRO A 46 17.08 -22.27 -16.89
C PRO A 46 15.76 -21.58 -17.29
N TYR A 47 15.77 -20.28 -17.55
CA TYR A 47 14.56 -19.53 -17.90
C TYR A 47 14.32 -19.56 -19.41
N ASP A 48 13.07 -19.72 -19.82
CA ASP A 48 12.65 -19.68 -21.22
C ASP A 48 12.43 -18.22 -21.69
N VAL A 49 12.10 -17.33 -20.75
CA VAL A 49 11.86 -15.90 -20.99
C VAL A 49 12.41 -15.07 -19.82
N ILE A 50 13.00 -13.91 -20.12
CA ILE A 50 13.38 -12.90 -19.12
C ILE A 50 12.41 -11.73 -19.20
N LEU A 51 11.85 -11.33 -18.06
CA LEU A 51 10.96 -10.19 -17.94
C LEU A 51 11.76 -8.91 -17.72
N LYS A 52 11.65 -7.95 -18.65
CA LYS A 52 12.17 -6.59 -18.50
C LYS A 52 11.02 -5.64 -18.18
N ALA A 53 11.00 -5.12 -16.96
CA ALA A 53 9.95 -4.22 -16.50
C ALA A 53 10.37 -2.74 -16.64
N PRO A 54 9.43 -1.79 -16.78
CA PRO A 54 9.72 -0.36 -16.88
C PRO A 54 9.96 0.29 -15.50
N PHE A 55 10.52 -0.46 -14.56
CA PHE A 55 10.86 0.01 -13.22
C PHE A 55 12.18 -0.63 -12.77
N PRO A 56 12.90 -0.03 -11.81
CA PRO A 56 14.15 -0.60 -11.30
C PRO A 56 13.94 -2.02 -10.78
N ASN A 57 15.02 -2.81 -10.78
CA ASN A 57 15.04 -4.16 -10.23
C ASN A 57 14.38 -4.18 -8.85
N ILE A 58 13.66 -5.27 -8.55
CA ILE A 58 13.11 -5.44 -7.21
C ILE A 58 14.22 -5.88 -6.27
N GLU A 59 14.21 -5.33 -5.07
CA GLU A 59 15.11 -5.79 -4.02
C GLU A 59 14.56 -7.09 -3.41
N VAL A 60 15.40 -8.10 -3.29
CA VAL A 60 15.02 -9.37 -2.64
C VAL A 60 15.98 -9.72 -1.51
N ILE A 61 15.42 -10.29 -0.45
CA ILE A 61 16.16 -10.75 0.71
C ILE A 61 15.80 -12.19 1.04
N ARG A 62 16.78 -12.95 1.52
CA ARG A 62 16.56 -14.29 2.06
C ARG A 62 16.18 -14.18 3.53
N TRP A 63 14.98 -14.63 3.91
CA TRP A 63 14.51 -14.49 5.29
C TRP A 63 13.65 -15.67 5.76
N ALA A 64 13.75 -16.00 7.05
CA ALA A 64 12.96 -17.04 7.71
C ALA A 64 12.11 -16.43 8.85
N PRO A 65 10.76 -16.45 8.75
CA PRO A 65 9.87 -16.02 9.83
C PRO A 65 10.03 -16.96 11.04
N GLY A 66 10.84 -16.57 12.02
CA GLY A 66 11.02 -17.34 13.26
C GLY A 66 12.45 -17.48 13.77
N ALA A 67 13.46 -17.20 12.94
CA ALA A 67 14.87 -17.25 13.36
C ALA A 67 15.14 -16.35 14.59
N GLN A 68 14.38 -15.26 14.74
CA GLN A 68 14.62 -14.24 15.75
C GLN A 68 14.10 -14.59 17.15
N LYS A 69 13.15 -15.52 17.30
CA LYS A 69 12.63 -15.89 18.63
C LYS A 69 13.54 -16.85 19.41
N ARG A 70 14.58 -17.41 18.79
CA ARG A 70 15.45 -18.42 19.43
C ARG A 70 16.66 -17.86 20.19
N THR A 71 16.96 -16.57 20.11
CA THR A 71 18.10 -15.97 20.84
C THR A 71 17.75 -15.46 22.24
N GLY A 72 16.47 -15.51 22.65
CA GLY A 72 16.04 -15.20 24.01
C GLY A 72 15.91 -16.47 24.84
N THR A 73 16.90 -16.74 25.69
CA THR A 73 16.80 -17.55 26.93
C THR A 73 15.85 -18.76 26.82
N ALA A 74 16.31 -19.83 26.18
CA ALA A 74 15.60 -21.11 26.18
C ALA A 74 15.32 -21.53 27.65
N VAL A 75 14.04 -21.54 28.04
CA VAL A 75 13.62 -22.11 29.32
C VAL A 75 13.90 -23.62 29.24
N PRO A 76 14.79 -24.17 30.08
CA PRO A 76 15.11 -25.59 30.03
C PRO A 76 13.85 -26.41 30.37
N GLY A 77 13.39 -27.25 29.43
CA GLY A 77 12.38 -28.28 29.73
C GLY A 77 11.09 -28.25 28.91
N MET A 78 10.85 -27.25 28.05
CA MET A 78 9.73 -27.28 27.10
C MET A 78 10.22 -27.35 25.67
N ALA A 79 10.42 -28.58 25.18
CA ALA A 79 10.63 -28.85 23.77
C ALA A 79 9.31 -28.60 23.02
N ILE A 80 9.13 -27.37 22.52
CA ILE A 80 8.14 -27.15 21.46
C ILE A 80 8.72 -27.83 20.23
N PRO A 81 8.03 -28.81 19.62
CA PRO A 81 8.52 -29.48 18.43
C PRO A 81 8.77 -28.43 17.34
N ALA A 82 10.00 -28.39 16.84
CA ALA A 82 10.40 -27.50 15.75
C ALA A 82 9.44 -27.73 14.58
N ILE A 83 8.76 -26.67 14.15
CA ILE A 83 7.90 -26.74 12.96
C ILE A 83 8.85 -27.00 11.78
N PRO A 84 8.66 -28.08 11.01
CA PRO A 84 9.63 -28.53 10.00
C PRO A 84 9.91 -27.58 8.81
N ASP A 85 9.21 -26.45 8.71
CA ASP A 85 9.36 -25.47 7.61
C ASP A 85 9.99 -24.15 8.08
N GLU A 86 11.10 -24.25 8.82
CA GLU A 86 12.03 -23.11 9.02
C GLU A 86 12.90 -22.86 7.78
N ARG A 87 12.33 -23.01 6.58
CA ARG A 87 13.04 -22.69 5.36
C ARG A 87 13.04 -21.17 5.20
N SER A 88 14.21 -20.62 4.93
CA SER A 88 14.27 -19.23 4.49
C SER A 88 13.65 -19.15 3.10
N HIS A 89 12.91 -18.08 2.83
CA HIS A 89 12.30 -17.82 1.53
C HIS A 89 12.81 -16.50 1.00
N TRP A 90 12.61 -16.26 -0.30
CA TRP A 90 12.87 -14.96 -0.90
C TRP A 90 11.69 -14.05 -0.68
N PHE A 91 11.94 -12.87 -0.14
CA PHE A 91 10.93 -11.84 0.04
C PHE A 91 11.39 -10.54 -0.60
N THR A 92 10.42 -9.72 -1.02
CA THR A 92 10.68 -8.36 -1.49
C THR A 92 9.98 -7.32 -0.63
N THR A 93 10.56 -6.13 -0.54
CA THR A 93 9.91 -4.91 -0.04
C THR A 93 9.07 -4.23 -1.11
N ASP A 94 9.33 -4.52 -2.40
CA ASP A 94 8.67 -3.91 -3.55
C ASP A 94 7.42 -4.67 -4.01
N ASN A 95 6.48 -4.90 -3.09
CA ASN A 95 5.35 -5.80 -3.32
C ASN A 95 4.49 -5.45 -4.56
N ARG A 96 4.36 -4.15 -4.91
CA ARG A 96 3.66 -3.70 -6.12
C ARG A 96 4.38 -4.12 -7.41
N ARG A 97 5.70 -3.99 -7.45
CA ARG A 97 6.52 -4.39 -8.60
C ARG A 97 6.48 -5.92 -8.76
N LEU A 98 6.57 -6.65 -7.66
CA LEU A 98 6.42 -8.11 -7.66
C LEU A 98 5.05 -8.56 -8.16
N TYR A 99 3.96 -7.91 -7.75
CA TYR A 99 2.62 -8.24 -8.26
C TYR A 99 2.56 -8.15 -9.79
N VAL A 100 3.11 -7.07 -10.36
CA VAL A 100 3.16 -6.88 -11.81
C VAL A 100 3.96 -8.01 -12.48
N LEU A 101 5.15 -8.33 -11.96
CA LEU A 101 6.01 -9.39 -12.49
C LEU A 101 5.36 -10.77 -12.39
N GLN A 102 4.73 -11.10 -11.25
CA GLN A 102 4.01 -12.36 -11.07
C GLN A 102 2.80 -12.47 -12.01
N LYS A 103 2.09 -11.37 -12.26
CA LYS A 103 0.94 -11.37 -13.18
C LYS A 103 1.36 -11.67 -14.62
N VAL A 104 2.49 -11.12 -15.07
CA VAL A 104 3.06 -11.43 -16.38
C VAL A 104 3.57 -12.88 -16.42
N ALA A 105 4.36 -13.30 -15.44
CA ALA A 105 4.86 -14.67 -15.37
C ALA A 105 3.74 -15.72 -15.34
N ALA A 106 2.65 -15.46 -14.61
CA ALA A 106 1.49 -16.34 -14.56
C ALA A 106 0.77 -16.46 -15.92
N ARG A 107 0.70 -15.38 -16.71
CA ARG A 107 0.16 -15.41 -18.08
C ARG A 107 1.02 -16.24 -19.03
N LEU A 108 2.32 -16.28 -18.80
CA LEU A 108 3.28 -17.02 -19.62
C LEU A 108 3.41 -18.49 -19.21
N TRP A 109 2.76 -18.90 -18.13
CA TRP A 109 2.80 -20.27 -17.65
C TRP A 109 2.33 -21.27 -18.73
N PRO A 110 3.07 -22.37 -18.98
CA PRO A 110 4.17 -22.94 -18.19
C PRO A 110 5.59 -22.56 -18.65
N LYS A 111 5.80 -21.44 -19.36
CA LYS A 111 7.16 -20.96 -19.64
C LYS A 111 7.84 -20.53 -18.34
N LYS A 112 9.09 -20.94 -18.13
CA LYS A 112 9.91 -20.53 -16.99
C LYS A 112 10.33 -19.07 -17.18
N ALA A 113 9.61 -18.15 -16.54
CA ALA A 113 9.98 -16.74 -16.52
C ALA A 113 11.04 -16.47 -15.44
N GLY A 114 12.07 -15.72 -15.80
CA GLY A 114 13.04 -15.14 -14.87
C GLY A 114 12.95 -13.61 -14.88
N VAL A 115 13.32 -12.97 -13.77
CA VAL A 115 13.45 -11.51 -13.67
C VAL A 115 14.77 -11.17 -12.98
N GLN A 116 15.38 -10.06 -13.39
CA GLN A 116 16.56 -9.51 -12.74
C GLN A 116 16.18 -8.87 -11.40
N VAL A 117 16.91 -9.20 -10.35
CA VAL A 117 16.66 -8.74 -8.98
C VAL A 117 17.96 -8.32 -8.30
N ASP A 118 17.85 -7.37 -7.37
CA ASP A 118 18.97 -6.95 -6.53
C ASP A 118 18.91 -7.73 -5.21
N VAL A 119 19.80 -8.71 -5.06
CA VAL A 119 19.83 -9.56 -3.87
C VAL A 119 20.62 -8.87 -2.77
N LEU A 120 19.96 -8.51 -1.67
CA LEU A 120 20.62 -7.83 -0.54
C LEU A 120 21.27 -8.84 0.41
N PHE A 121 22.55 -8.64 0.70
CA PHE A 121 23.33 -9.51 1.62
C PHE A 121 23.10 -9.22 3.09
N ALA A 122 22.95 -7.93 3.42
CA ALA A 122 22.77 -7.50 4.79
C ALA A 122 21.30 -7.66 5.15
N ALA A 123 21.06 -8.43 6.22
CA ALA A 123 19.75 -8.43 6.85
C ALA A 123 19.34 -6.98 7.10
N PRO A 124 18.21 -6.51 6.53
CA PRO A 124 17.81 -5.14 6.71
C PRO A 124 17.67 -4.81 8.21
N PRO A 125 17.81 -3.52 8.60
CA PRO A 125 17.59 -3.09 9.98
C PRO A 125 16.33 -3.73 10.55
N ARG A 126 16.37 -4.11 11.85
CA ARG A 126 15.30 -4.90 12.49
C ARG A 126 13.90 -4.30 12.35
N GLU A 127 13.83 -3.01 12.07
CA GLU A 127 12.61 -2.25 11.83
C GLU A 127 11.90 -2.65 10.53
N LEU A 128 12.64 -2.99 9.47
CA LEU A 128 12.04 -3.47 8.23
C LEU A 128 11.36 -4.84 8.43
N PHE A 129 11.85 -5.67 9.37
CA PHE A 129 11.19 -6.95 9.69
C PHE A 129 9.81 -6.80 10.34
N LYS A 130 9.46 -5.63 10.89
CA LYS A 130 8.08 -5.40 11.37
C LYS A 130 7.06 -5.42 10.23
N LYS A 131 7.50 -5.16 8.99
CA LYS A 131 6.67 -5.18 7.79
C LYS A 131 6.39 -6.59 7.26
N TYR A 132 7.03 -7.61 7.84
CA TYR A 132 6.88 -9.01 7.43
C TYR A 132 5.88 -9.72 8.35
N ASP A 133 4.66 -9.18 8.38
CA ASP A 133 3.55 -9.68 9.20
C ASP A 133 2.49 -10.42 8.38
N SER A 134 2.81 -10.77 7.13
CA SER A 134 1.88 -11.52 6.26
C SER A 134 1.42 -12.81 6.93
N SER A 135 0.11 -12.92 7.13
CA SER A 135 -0.54 -14.11 7.69
C SER A 135 -0.47 -15.33 6.75
N THR A 136 -0.14 -15.08 5.48
CA THR A 136 -0.11 -16.05 4.38
C THR A 136 1.32 -16.45 4.01
N ALA A 137 2.30 -16.12 4.86
CA ALA A 137 3.72 -16.29 4.61
C ALA A 137 4.20 -15.64 3.30
N GLY A 138 3.52 -14.57 2.86
CA GLY A 138 3.81 -13.84 1.64
C GLY A 138 3.36 -14.51 0.35
N LEU A 139 2.56 -15.58 0.42
CA LEU A 139 2.06 -16.29 -0.76
C LEU A 139 0.86 -15.59 -1.41
N LEU A 140 0.10 -14.83 -0.61
CA LEU A 140 -1.10 -14.13 -1.04
C LEU A 140 -0.98 -12.64 -0.77
N ALA A 141 -1.59 -11.83 -1.62
CA ALA A 141 -1.70 -10.40 -1.38
C ALA A 141 -3.09 -9.87 -1.80
N SER A 142 -3.73 -9.11 -0.92
CA SER A 142 -4.93 -8.33 -1.22
C SER A 142 -4.57 -7.11 -2.05
N VAL A 143 -5.26 -6.89 -3.17
CA VAL A 143 -5.03 -5.80 -4.12
C VAL A 143 -6.27 -4.90 -4.13
N GLY A 144 -6.12 -3.67 -3.64
CA GLY A 144 -7.23 -2.72 -3.53
C GLY A 144 -8.33 -3.19 -2.58
N ALA A 145 -9.60 -2.99 -2.97
CA ALA A 145 -10.78 -3.23 -2.13
C ALA A 145 -11.20 -4.71 -1.99
N GLY A 146 -10.23 -5.63 -1.91
CA GLY A 146 -10.49 -7.03 -1.53
C GLY A 146 -10.25 -8.09 -2.61
N ALA A 147 -9.61 -7.77 -3.74
CA ALA A 147 -9.20 -8.79 -4.69
C ALA A 147 -7.95 -9.52 -4.16
N ILE A 148 -8.03 -10.82 -3.89
CA ILE A 148 -6.87 -11.60 -3.44
C ILE A 148 -6.10 -12.11 -4.66
N TRP A 149 -4.83 -11.71 -4.76
CA TRP A 149 -3.87 -12.28 -5.69
C TRP A 149 -3.25 -13.55 -5.12
N ASP A 150 -3.33 -14.61 -5.92
CA ASP A 150 -2.78 -15.93 -5.66
C ASP A 150 -2.27 -16.46 -7.00
N TRP A 151 -0.95 -16.40 -7.22
CA TRP A 151 -0.40 -16.78 -8.52
C TRP A 151 -0.61 -18.27 -8.82
N MET A 152 -0.67 -19.14 -7.80
CA MET A 152 -0.92 -20.57 -7.98
C MET A 152 -2.33 -20.81 -8.54
N LYS A 153 -3.31 -20.04 -8.07
CA LYS A 153 -4.65 -20.05 -8.67
C LYS A 153 -4.65 -19.45 -10.08
N ALA A 154 -3.86 -18.40 -10.32
CA ALA A 154 -3.80 -17.74 -11.62
C ALA A 154 -3.21 -18.65 -12.72
N VAL A 155 -2.28 -19.55 -12.37
CA VAL A 155 -1.70 -20.53 -13.32
C VAL A 155 -2.49 -21.85 -13.39
N SER A 156 -3.51 -22.02 -12.55
CA SER A 156 -4.34 -23.22 -12.58
C SER A 156 -5.11 -23.27 -13.91
N PRO A 157 -5.08 -24.39 -14.65
CA PRO A 157 -5.75 -24.50 -15.94
C PRO A 157 -7.27 -24.34 -15.78
N ALA A 158 -7.84 -23.37 -16.47
CA ALA A 158 -9.27 -23.08 -16.41
C ALA A 158 -10.11 -24.17 -17.08
N ASP A 159 -9.74 -24.62 -18.30
CA ASP A 159 -10.54 -25.55 -19.10
C ASP A 159 -9.71 -26.20 -20.25
N GLY A 160 -8.61 -26.91 -19.98
CA GLY A 160 -7.83 -27.48 -21.09
C GLY A 160 -6.69 -28.41 -20.74
N TYR A 161 -6.37 -29.27 -21.71
CA TYR A 161 -5.23 -30.20 -21.70
C TYR A 161 -3.92 -29.40 -21.59
N VAL A 162 -3.28 -29.45 -20.43
CA VAL A 162 -1.97 -28.83 -20.26
C VAL A 162 -0.88 -29.83 -20.57
N ASN A 163 0.22 -29.34 -21.14
CA ASN A 163 1.44 -30.12 -21.24
C ASN A 163 2.03 -30.31 -19.84
N MET A 164 1.59 -31.37 -19.15
CA MET A 164 1.98 -31.72 -17.78
C MET A 164 3.50 -31.69 -17.58
N ALA A 165 4.27 -32.09 -18.60
CA ALA A 165 5.74 -32.10 -18.51
C ALA A 165 6.34 -30.68 -18.46
N MET A 166 5.76 -29.73 -19.20
CA MET A 166 6.19 -28.32 -19.12
C MET A 166 5.78 -27.69 -17.79
N GLU A 167 4.57 -27.97 -17.30
CA GLU A 167 4.13 -27.49 -15.98
C GLU A 167 5.01 -28.03 -14.85
N GLU A 168 5.31 -29.33 -14.87
CA GLU A 168 6.19 -29.96 -13.88
C GLU A 168 7.59 -29.34 -13.92
N ALA A 169 8.14 -29.12 -15.11
CA ALA A 169 9.44 -28.47 -15.27
C ALA A 169 9.43 -27.02 -14.75
N ALA A 170 8.37 -26.26 -15.03
CA ALA A 170 8.22 -24.89 -14.55
C ALA A 170 8.05 -24.83 -13.03
N GLN A 171 7.20 -25.70 -12.47
CA GLN A 171 6.99 -25.82 -11.03
C GLN A 171 8.27 -26.22 -10.32
N LYS A 172 9.03 -27.17 -10.89
CA LYS A 172 10.33 -27.57 -10.35
C LYS A 172 11.32 -26.40 -10.34
N GLN A 173 11.30 -25.54 -11.35
CA GLN A 173 12.15 -24.35 -11.35
C GLN A 173 11.74 -23.34 -10.27
N VAL A 174 10.44 -23.07 -10.11
CA VAL A 174 9.95 -22.18 -9.03
C VAL A 174 10.35 -22.71 -7.66
N LEU A 175 10.20 -24.02 -7.43
CA LEU A 175 10.59 -24.66 -6.17
C LEU A 175 12.11 -24.67 -5.97
N PHE A 176 12.89 -24.82 -7.04
CA PHE A 176 14.34 -24.73 -6.98
C PHE A 176 14.77 -23.32 -6.53
N ASP A 177 14.25 -22.29 -7.20
CA ASP A 177 14.55 -20.88 -6.89
C ASP A 177 14.10 -20.51 -5.46
N ASP A 178 12.91 -20.92 -5.02
CA ASP A 178 12.45 -20.70 -3.63
C ASP A 178 13.32 -21.46 -2.62
N ALA A 179 13.80 -22.65 -2.96
CA ALA A 179 14.67 -23.43 -2.10
C ALA A 179 16.12 -22.95 -2.07
N SER A 180 16.59 -22.21 -3.09
CA SER A 180 17.98 -21.77 -3.22
C SER A 180 18.45 -21.05 -1.96
N GLY A 181 19.31 -21.72 -1.19
CA GLY A 181 19.73 -21.27 0.13
C GLY A 181 20.84 -20.23 0.08
N SER A 182 21.59 -20.23 -1.01
CA SER A 182 22.73 -19.35 -1.21
C SER A 182 22.63 -18.59 -2.54
N LEU A 183 23.32 -17.46 -2.58
CA LEU A 183 23.33 -16.56 -3.71
C LEU A 183 24.01 -17.17 -4.96
N GLU A 184 24.96 -18.06 -4.72
CA GLU A 184 25.73 -18.75 -5.77
C GLU A 184 24.89 -19.77 -6.53
N GLU A 185 23.77 -20.22 -5.95
CA GLU A 185 22.81 -21.13 -6.60
C GLU A 185 21.91 -20.40 -7.60
N LEU A 186 21.72 -19.09 -7.45
CA LEU A 186 20.98 -18.27 -8.39
C LEU A 186 21.82 -17.93 -9.63
N VAL A 187 21.15 -17.84 -10.77
CA VAL A 187 21.79 -17.54 -12.05
C VAL A 187 22.28 -16.10 -12.05
N SER A 188 23.56 -15.89 -12.31
CA SER A 188 24.13 -14.54 -12.37
C SER A 188 23.75 -13.85 -13.67
N VAL A 189 23.45 -12.55 -13.59
CA VAL A 189 23.21 -11.73 -14.77
C VAL A 189 24.51 -11.63 -15.57
N PRO A 190 24.51 -11.91 -16.90
CA PRO A 190 25.68 -11.67 -17.73
C PRO A 190 26.10 -10.22 -17.57
N GLN A 191 27.31 -9.98 -17.07
CA GLN A 191 27.88 -8.64 -17.07
C GLN A 191 28.02 -8.25 -18.53
N THR A 192 27.11 -7.39 -19.02
CA THR A 192 27.37 -6.60 -20.21
C THR A 192 28.60 -5.80 -19.85
N GLN A 193 29.76 -6.27 -20.34
CA GLN A 193 30.93 -5.43 -20.34
C GLN A 193 30.55 -4.26 -21.22
N ASP A 194 30.15 -3.15 -20.59
CA ASP A 194 29.97 -1.84 -21.20
C ASP A 194 31.33 -1.44 -21.76
N LYS A 195 31.64 -2.01 -22.92
CA LYS A 195 32.96 -1.92 -23.52
C LYS A 195 33.14 -0.60 -24.27
N ASP A 196 32.06 0.16 -24.44
CA ASP A 196 32.03 1.34 -25.31
C ASP A 196 31.28 2.54 -24.70
N THR A 197 31.15 2.67 -23.38
CA THR A 197 30.77 3.98 -22.81
C THR A 197 31.98 4.91 -22.89
N PRO A 198 31.98 5.95 -23.77
CA PRO A 198 33.11 6.84 -23.91
C PRO A 198 33.34 7.56 -22.59
N LYS A 199 34.48 7.25 -21.97
CA LYS A 199 34.97 7.78 -20.71
C LYS A 199 34.83 9.31 -20.69
N ALA A 200 33.82 9.82 -19.97
CA ALA A 200 33.61 11.25 -19.79
C ALA A 200 34.89 11.88 -19.25
N SER A 201 35.37 12.91 -19.95
CA SER A 201 36.56 13.67 -19.60
C SER A 201 36.41 14.30 -18.22
N PRO A 202 37.45 14.30 -17.36
CA PRO A 202 37.35 14.82 -16.00
C PRO A 202 37.14 16.34 -16.00
N SER A 203 35.99 16.78 -15.48
CA SER A 203 35.71 18.18 -15.18
C SER A 203 36.68 18.73 -14.11
N PRO A 204 37.10 20.00 -14.20
CA PRO A 204 38.06 20.61 -13.27
C PRO A 204 37.47 20.85 -11.87
N PRO A 205 38.32 20.94 -10.83
CA PRO A 205 37.90 20.99 -9.42
C PRO A 205 37.23 22.31 -9.06
N VAL A 206 36.00 22.22 -8.52
CA VAL A 206 35.28 23.32 -7.88
C VAL A 206 35.93 23.59 -6.51
N LYS A 207 36.29 24.85 -6.27
CA LYS A 207 36.87 25.31 -5.01
C LYS A 207 35.81 25.41 -3.92
N GLU A 208 36.02 24.69 -2.82
CA GLU A 208 35.30 24.83 -1.56
C GLU A 208 35.38 26.28 -1.02
N GLN A 209 34.23 26.84 -0.66
CA GLN A 209 34.16 27.98 0.25
C GLN A 209 33.60 27.55 1.60
N LYS A 210 34.33 27.99 2.63
CA LYS A 210 34.25 27.66 4.05
C LYS A 210 33.62 28.85 4.78
N ALA A 211 32.54 28.63 5.54
CA ALA A 211 32.06 29.54 6.59
C ALA A 211 31.30 28.69 7.64
N LEU A 212 31.82 28.49 8.85
CA LEU A 212 31.79 29.35 10.05
C LEU A 212 30.49 29.26 10.86
N LEU A 213 30.55 28.36 11.85
CA LEU A 213 30.09 28.42 13.25
C LEU A 213 29.04 29.47 13.67
N GLY A 214 28.02 28.98 14.37
CA GLY A 214 27.20 29.74 15.29
C GLY A 214 26.53 28.84 16.33
N ASP A 215 27.17 28.70 17.50
CA ASP A 215 26.60 28.12 18.72
C ASP A 215 25.35 28.88 19.19
N ARG A 216 24.35 28.16 19.68
CA ARG A 216 23.38 28.70 20.65
C ARG A 216 22.65 27.60 21.44
N ASP A 217 23.01 27.53 22.72
CA ASP A 217 22.27 26.89 23.80
C ASP A 217 20.89 27.56 24.04
N ALA A 218 19.91 26.75 24.44
CA ALA A 218 19.14 26.87 25.70
C ALA A 218 17.66 26.46 25.56
N ASN A 219 17.27 25.53 26.46
CA ASN A 219 16.01 25.39 27.20
C ASN A 219 14.63 25.45 26.52
N ASP A 220 13.82 24.42 26.80
CA ASP A 220 12.49 24.47 27.44
C ASP A 220 11.86 23.07 27.29
N ASP A 221 11.82 22.20 28.31
CA ASP A 221 10.88 22.16 29.45
C ASP A 221 9.41 22.39 29.09
N ALA A 222 8.62 21.30 29.00
CA ALA A 222 7.22 21.25 29.48
C ALA A 222 6.56 19.88 29.25
N THR A 223 6.42 19.17 30.37
CA THR A 223 5.22 18.50 30.92
C THR A 223 4.36 17.53 30.07
N ASP A 224 4.47 16.28 30.54
CA ASP A 224 3.61 15.12 30.37
C ASP A 224 2.19 15.35 30.95
N ALA A 225 1.16 14.92 30.22
CA ALA A 225 -0.23 14.90 30.69
C ALA A 225 -0.85 13.53 30.37
N THR A 226 -0.88 12.71 31.41
CA THR A 226 -1.48 11.39 31.49
C THR A 226 -3.00 11.49 31.34
N ALA A 227 -3.57 10.78 30.36
CA ALA A 227 -5.03 10.63 30.24
C ALA A 227 -5.41 9.14 30.19
N THR A 228 -5.81 8.65 31.35
CA THR A 228 -6.48 7.37 31.60
C THR A 228 -7.78 7.32 30.79
N SER A 229 -7.98 6.28 29.98
CA SER A 229 -9.31 5.97 29.44
C SER A 229 -9.60 4.48 29.57
N SER A 230 -10.68 4.22 30.28
CA SER A 230 -11.17 2.96 30.77
C SER A 230 -11.98 2.23 29.70
N THR A 231 -11.74 0.92 29.68
CA THR A 231 -12.51 -0.16 29.10
C THR A 231 -14.04 0.00 29.27
N SER A 232 -14.78 -0.15 28.16
CA SER A 232 -16.16 -0.65 28.23
C SER A 232 -16.40 -1.61 27.06
N SER A 233 -16.80 -2.80 27.46
CA SER A 233 -17.10 -3.97 26.66
C SER A 233 -18.61 -4.07 26.42
N GLY A 234 -18.98 -4.64 25.28
CA GLY A 234 -20.31 -5.21 25.05
C GLY A 234 -21.07 -4.57 23.89
N GLN A 235 -21.22 -5.31 22.79
CA GLN A 235 -22.48 -6.01 22.54
C GLN A 235 -22.34 -6.91 21.29
N GLN A 236 -22.62 -8.17 21.55
CA GLN A 236 -22.65 -9.30 20.63
C GLN A 236 -23.97 -9.22 19.85
N SER A 237 -23.92 -9.09 18.52
CA SER A 237 -25.11 -9.10 17.66
C SER A 237 -25.11 -10.37 16.80
N GLN A 238 -26.19 -11.14 16.92
CA GLN A 238 -26.48 -12.34 16.15
C GLN A 238 -26.77 -12.03 14.67
N PRO A 239 -26.40 -12.90 13.72
CA PRO A 239 -26.86 -12.81 12.34
C PRO A 239 -28.18 -13.60 12.12
N SER A 240 -29.08 -13.00 11.34
CA SER A 240 -30.28 -13.64 10.78
C SER A 240 -30.00 -14.16 9.35
N PRO A 241 -30.73 -15.18 8.86
CA PRO A 241 -30.39 -15.91 7.64
C PRO A 241 -30.94 -15.24 6.37
N THR A 242 -30.22 -15.35 5.26
CA THR A 242 -30.66 -14.94 3.92
C THR A 242 -30.71 -16.18 3.00
N PRO A 243 -31.67 -16.26 2.06
CA PRO A 243 -32.10 -17.54 1.49
C PRO A 243 -31.38 -17.95 0.20
N VAL A 244 -31.57 -19.23 -0.08
CA VAL A 244 -31.20 -20.05 -1.25
C VAL A 244 -31.73 -19.47 -2.57
N LEU A 245 -30.87 -19.41 -3.59
CA LEU A 245 -31.27 -19.38 -5.00
C LEU A 245 -30.40 -20.36 -5.82
N SER A 246 -31.09 -21.25 -6.53
CA SER A 246 -30.56 -22.28 -7.43
C SER A 246 -30.39 -21.76 -8.86
N PRO A 247 -29.62 -22.46 -9.71
CA PRO A 247 -29.11 -21.95 -10.99
C PRO A 247 -30.04 -22.25 -12.17
N SER A 248 -29.93 -21.45 -13.24
CA SER A 248 -30.53 -21.76 -14.55
C SER A 248 -29.51 -21.60 -15.67
N THR A 249 -29.69 -22.44 -16.68
CA THR A 249 -28.74 -22.93 -17.68
C THR A 249 -28.99 -22.34 -19.08
N LYS A 250 -28.01 -22.58 -19.98
CA LYS A 250 -28.01 -22.45 -21.47
C LYS A 250 -27.70 -21.04 -22.00
N SER A 251 -26.80 -20.84 -22.98
CA SER A 251 -26.72 -21.45 -24.32
C SER A 251 -25.34 -21.14 -24.93
N GLU A 252 -24.58 -22.10 -25.48
CA GLU A 252 -24.42 -22.40 -26.93
C GLU A 252 -24.52 -21.20 -27.90
N LYS A 253 -23.39 -20.84 -28.56
CA LYS A 253 -23.36 -20.55 -30.01
C LYS A 253 -21.94 -20.53 -30.60
N ASP A 254 -21.80 -21.27 -31.70
CA ASP A 254 -20.67 -21.36 -32.62
C ASP A 254 -20.28 -20.05 -33.32
N SER A 255 -19.00 -19.88 -33.66
CA SER A 255 -18.56 -19.55 -35.04
C SER A 255 -17.05 -19.61 -35.21
N ALA A 256 -16.66 -20.16 -36.35
CA ALA A 256 -15.31 -20.39 -36.86
C ALA A 256 -14.86 -19.31 -37.86
N HIS A 257 -13.59 -19.40 -38.28
CA HIS A 257 -12.89 -18.68 -39.37
C HIS A 257 -12.51 -17.20 -39.03
N GLU A 258 -11.36 -16.64 -39.41
CA GLU A 258 -10.42 -16.97 -40.48
C GLU A 258 -9.09 -16.20 -40.33
N GLU A 259 -8.03 -16.78 -40.89
CA GLU A 259 -6.90 -16.19 -41.63
C GLU A 259 -5.81 -15.27 -41.02
N ASN A 260 -4.60 -15.84 -41.13
CA ASN A 260 -3.27 -15.26 -41.07
C ASN A 260 -3.09 -13.99 -41.93
N SER A 261 -2.39 -13.01 -41.37
CA SER A 261 -1.61 -12.03 -42.13
C SER A 261 -0.17 -11.98 -41.57
N PRO A 262 0.87 -12.04 -42.43
CA PRO A 262 2.25 -11.94 -42.00
C PRO A 262 2.62 -10.47 -41.77
N VAL A 263 2.87 -10.10 -40.52
CA VAL A 263 3.40 -8.78 -40.16
C VAL A 263 4.91 -8.79 -40.36
N THR A 264 5.36 -8.02 -41.34
CA THR A 264 6.75 -7.61 -41.53
C THR A 264 7.16 -6.68 -40.38
N SER A 265 8.07 -7.16 -39.54
CA SER A 265 8.71 -6.40 -38.47
C SER A 265 9.83 -5.54 -39.04
N GLU A 266 9.53 -4.25 -39.27
CA GLU A 266 10.55 -3.20 -39.38
C GLU A 266 11.12 -2.96 -37.97
N GLU A 267 12.40 -3.25 -37.80
CA GLU A 267 13.17 -2.97 -36.59
C GLU A 267 13.26 -1.44 -36.42
N SER A 268 12.36 -0.89 -35.63
CA SER A 268 12.48 0.46 -35.12
C SER A 268 13.59 0.48 -34.08
N GLU A 269 14.71 1.12 -34.40
CA GLU A 269 15.69 1.64 -33.45
C GLU A 269 14.97 2.68 -32.57
N ALA A 270 14.14 2.19 -31.64
CA ALA A 270 13.61 2.98 -30.56
C ALA A 270 14.80 3.30 -29.67
N SER A 271 15.27 4.53 -29.80
CA SER A 271 16.25 5.14 -28.93
C SER A 271 15.99 4.70 -27.50
N GLU A 272 16.99 4.06 -26.91
CA GLU A 272 17.14 3.85 -25.48
C GLU A 272 17.26 5.22 -24.80
N GLU A 273 16.18 6.02 -24.86
CA GLU A 273 15.95 7.12 -23.96
C GLU A 273 15.86 6.48 -22.58
N GLU A 274 17.01 6.34 -21.95
CA GLU A 274 17.27 6.47 -20.53
C GLU A 274 15.99 6.74 -19.74
N TRP A 275 15.28 5.68 -19.37
CA TRP A 275 14.22 5.68 -18.36
C TRP A 275 14.82 5.83 -16.95
N SER A 276 15.98 6.46 -16.85
CA SER A 276 16.59 6.86 -15.59
C SER A 276 15.75 7.99 -14.99
N GLU A 277 15.15 7.67 -13.85
CA GLU A 277 14.99 8.63 -12.76
C GLU A 277 13.95 9.75 -12.91
N GLU A 278 12.70 9.42 -13.21
CA GLU A 278 11.58 10.24 -12.71
C GLU A 278 10.66 9.45 -11.79
N TRP A 279 11.28 8.74 -10.84
CA TRP A 279 10.70 8.72 -9.50
C TRP A 279 10.64 10.18 -9.07
N LEU A 280 9.47 10.81 -9.19
CA LEU A 280 9.24 12.16 -8.64
C LEU A 280 9.98 12.24 -7.32
N SER A 281 10.87 13.23 -7.21
CA SER A 281 11.65 13.38 -5.99
C SER A 281 10.69 13.38 -4.81
N LEU A 282 11.12 12.84 -3.67
CA LEU A 282 10.32 12.76 -2.45
C LEU A 282 9.57 14.09 -2.17
N ALA A 283 10.25 15.20 -2.47
CA ALA A 283 9.74 16.57 -2.41
C ALA A 283 8.58 16.86 -3.39
N GLU A 284 8.66 16.43 -4.64
CA GLU A 284 7.60 16.64 -5.64
C GLU A 284 6.35 15.83 -5.33
N HIS A 285 6.50 14.57 -4.94
CA HIS A 285 5.37 13.77 -4.49
C HIS A 285 4.67 14.44 -3.30
N TRP A 286 5.45 14.92 -2.32
CA TRP A 286 4.92 15.66 -1.18
C TRP A 286 4.26 17.00 -1.56
N ARG A 287 4.81 17.76 -2.50
CA ARG A 287 4.15 18.97 -3.04
C ARG A 287 2.79 18.64 -3.65
N GLY A 288 2.72 17.53 -4.38
CA GLY A 288 1.45 17.00 -4.88
C GLY A 288 0.45 16.74 -3.75
N VAL A 289 0.84 15.98 -2.73
CA VAL A 289 -0.03 15.66 -1.57
C VAL A 289 -0.46 16.90 -0.79
N SER A 290 0.46 17.81 -0.49
CA SER A 290 0.17 19.01 0.29
C SER A 290 -0.73 19.98 -0.45
N SER A 291 -0.58 20.12 -1.78
CA SER A 291 -1.49 20.93 -2.60
C SER A 291 -2.94 20.43 -2.61
N LEU A 292 -3.17 19.11 -2.54
CA LEU A 292 -4.51 18.51 -2.48
C LEU A 292 -5.22 18.78 -1.16
N LEU A 293 -4.44 19.05 -0.11
CA LEU A 293 -4.93 19.26 1.25
C LEU A 293 -4.99 20.75 1.62
N GLU A 294 -4.53 21.63 0.74
CA GLU A 294 -4.60 23.07 0.92
C GLU A 294 -6.06 23.55 0.96
N GLY A 295 -6.33 24.52 1.83
CA GLY A 295 -7.66 25.11 2.00
C GLY A 295 -8.29 24.84 3.36
N SER A 296 -9.61 25.03 3.44
CA SER A 296 -10.38 24.84 4.68
C SER A 296 -11.33 23.67 4.50
N TRP A 297 -11.33 22.74 5.44
CA TRP A 297 -12.10 21.51 5.39
C TRP A 297 -13.18 21.51 6.49
N ARG A 298 -14.35 20.96 6.21
CA ARG A 298 -15.45 20.84 7.17
C ARG A 298 -15.54 19.40 7.67
N GLY A 299 -15.47 19.22 8.99
CA GLY A 299 -15.68 17.94 9.64
C GLY A 299 -17.15 17.55 9.82
N PRO A 300 -17.40 16.32 10.30
CA PRO A 300 -18.74 15.77 10.46
C PRO A 300 -19.61 16.51 11.49
N LYS A 301 -19.04 17.23 12.46
CA LYS A 301 -19.79 18.00 13.47
C LYS A 301 -19.79 19.50 13.17
N GLY A 302 -19.47 19.89 11.94
CA GLY A 302 -19.44 21.28 11.47
C GLY A 302 -18.20 22.07 11.90
N GLU A 303 -17.23 21.44 12.56
CA GLU A 303 -15.92 22.03 12.81
C GLU A 303 -15.18 22.33 11.50
N THR A 304 -14.29 23.32 11.53
CA THR A 304 -13.44 23.66 10.38
C THR A 304 -12.01 23.28 10.66
N TYR A 305 -11.33 22.72 9.68
CA TYR A 305 -9.92 22.33 9.73
C TYR A 305 -9.14 23.11 8.67
N ARG A 306 -7.97 23.61 9.03
CA ARG A 306 -7.00 24.17 8.08
C ARG A 306 -5.70 23.40 8.21
N MET A 307 -5.17 22.93 7.10
CA MET A 307 -3.88 22.25 7.08
C MET A 307 -2.80 23.21 6.63
N GLU A 308 -1.66 23.15 7.32
CA GLU A 308 -0.45 23.86 6.97
C GLU A 308 0.70 22.87 7.03
N PHE A 309 1.48 22.82 5.96
CA PHE A 309 2.57 21.88 5.80
C PHE A 309 3.89 22.63 5.77
N ARG A 310 4.93 22.06 6.38
CA ARG A 310 6.30 22.54 6.18
C ARG A 310 6.96 21.68 5.10
N GLU A 311 7.82 22.30 4.29
CA GLU A 311 8.70 21.53 3.43
C GLU A 311 9.62 20.67 4.31
N PRO A 312 9.94 19.43 3.90
CA PRO A 312 10.88 18.59 4.63
C PRO A 312 12.23 19.33 4.72
N SER A 313 12.70 19.61 5.95
CA SER A 313 14.02 20.19 6.17
C SER A 313 15.07 19.08 6.15
N GLU A 314 16.19 19.30 5.48
CA GLU A 314 17.32 18.36 5.42
C GLU A 314 17.82 17.95 6.83
N ASP A 315 17.67 18.84 7.81
CA ASP A 315 18.09 18.63 9.21
C ASP A 315 17.14 17.76 10.05
N ALA A 316 15.91 17.48 9.58
CA ALA A 316 14.90 16.79 10.38
C ALA A 316 15.14 15.28 10.53
N GLY A 317 16.17 14.75 9.86
CA GLY A 317 16.71 13.42 10.12
C GLY A 317 15.66 12.33 10.23
N GLU A 318 14.81 12.16 9.21
CA GLU A 318 14.00 10.98 8.92
C GLU A 318 13.03 11.32 7.76
N ASP A 319 12.69 10.31 6.93
CA ASP A 319 11.76 10.34 5.79
C ASP A 319 10.32 10.67 6.22
N VAL A 320 10.12 11.86 6.78
CA VAL A 320 8.93 12.20 7.53
C VAL A 320 8.61 13.65 7.29
N VAL A 321 7.55 13.90 6.55
CA VAL A 321 7.04 15.27 6.46
C VAL A 321 6.08 15.54 7.58
N CYS A 322 6.30 16.66 8.26
CA CYS A 322 5.46 17.12 9.35
C CYS A 322 4.68 18.36 8.91
N GLY A 323 3.38 18.35 9.21
CA GLY A 323 2.50 19.50 9.12
C GLY A 323 1.70 19.66 10.40
N HIS A 324 0.89 20.70 10.45
CA HIS A 324 -0.08 20.91 11.50
C HIS A 324 -1.47 21.18 10.92
N CYS A 325 -2.47 20.65 11.59
CA CYS A 325 -3.87 20.83 11.27
C CYS A 325 -4.53 21.59 12.41
N VAL A 326 -5.06 22.77 12.10
CA VAL A 326 -5.74 23.66 13.02
C VAL A 326 -7.24 23.40 12.94
N ARG A 327 -7.84 22.95 14.04
CA ARG A 327 -9.30 22.75 14.16
C ARG A 327 -9.93 23.92 14.88
N CYS A 328 -10.89 24.57 14.25
CA CYS A 328 -11.72 25.64 14.79
C CYS A 328 -13.12 25.12 15.14
N GLN A 329 -13.53 25.27 16.41
CA GLN A 329 -14.87 24.92 16.88
C GLN A 329 -15.35 25.93 17.92
N SER A 330 -16.43 26.66 17.63
CA SER A 330 -17.14 27.53 18.59
C SER A 330 -16.20 28.44 19.40
N SER A 331 -15.37 29.21 18.69
CA SER A 331 -14.29 30.10 19.20
C SER A 331 -13.05 29.44 19.84
N LYS A 332 -13.00 28.11 19.93
CA LYS A 332 -11.80 27.38 20.38
C LYS A 332 -11.01 26.88 19.18
N GLU A 333 -9.70 27.05 19.27
CA GLU A 333 -8.73 26.55 18.31
C GLU A 333 -7.92 25.41 18.95
N LYS A 334 -7.69 24.33 18.20
CA LYS A 334 -6.83 23.22 18.63
C LYS A 334 -5.97 22.76 17.47
N THR A 335 -4.67 22.75 17.68
CA THR A 335 -3.68 22.28 16.70
C THR A 335 -3.37 20.80 16.91
N PHE A 336 -3.27 20.07 15.81
CA PHE A 336 -2.91 18.66 15.75
C PHE A 336 -1.72 18.49 14.82
N SER A 337 -0.81 17.57 15.12
CA SER A 337 0.23 17.18 14.17
C SER A 337 -0.35 16.34 13.05
N VAL A 338 0.22 16.53 11.86
CA VAL A 338 -0.01 15.72 10.67
C VAL A 338 1.34 15.16 10.26
N ARG A 339 1.41 13.87 9.93
CA ARG A 339 2.67 13.21 9.53
C ARG A 339 2.44 12.42 8.25
N TYR A 340 3.23 12.69 7.22
CA TYR A 340 3.27 11.85 6.04
C TYR A 340 4.37 10.80 6.19
N GLU A 341 4.03 9.55 5.93
CA GLU A 341 4.96 8.42 6.00
C GLU A 341 5.13 7.84 4.59
N TYR A 342 6.31 8.03 4.01
CA TYR A 342 6.57 7.65 2.61
C TYR A 342 6.49 6.14 2.38
N ASP A 343 6.92 5.36 3.37
CA ASP A 343 6.85 3.90 3.35
C ASP A 343 5.42 3.38 3.13
N SER A 344 4.48 3.94 3.88
CA SER A 344 3.08 3.56 3.79
C SER A 344 2.33 4.39 2.75
N CYS A 345 2.90 5.50 2.27
CA CYS A 345 2.25 6.55 1.47
C CYS A 345 0.95 7.06 2.12
N LEU A 346 0.89 7.09 3.45
CA LEU A 346 -0.29 7.51 4.21
C LEU A 346 -0.02 8.80 4.96
N LEU A 347 -1.06 9.62 5.06
CA LEU A 347 -1.08 10.81 5.90
C LEU A 347 -1.76 10.49 7.23
N PHE A 348 -1.05 10.63 8.33
CA PHE A 348 -1.56 10.39 9.67
C PHE A 348 -1.96 11.68 10.37
N TRP A 349 -3.09 11.66 11.08
CA TRP A 349 -3.61 12.78 11.86
C TRP A 349 -4.07 12.35 13.25
N GLY A 350 -3.96 13.30 14.19
CA GLY A 350 -4.42 13.16 15.56
C GLY A 350 -3.37 12.61 16.52
N THR A 351 -3.70 12.61 17.81
CA THR A 351 -2.81 12.11 18.87
C THR A 351 -2.55 10.63 18.68
N GLY A 352 -1.28 10.25 18.52
CA GLY A 352 -0.85 8.86 18.38
C GLY A 352 -1.10 8.23 17.00
N ARG A 353 -1.19 9.04 15.92
CA ARG A 353 -1.43 8.54 14.55
C ARG A 353 -2.69 7.66 14.42
N LYS A 354 -3.72 7.99 15.19
CA LYS A 354 -4.94 7.18 15.28
C LYS A 354 -5.67 7.09 13.93
N PHE A 355 -5.65 8.18 13.18
CA PHE A 355 -6.34 8.27 11.90
C PHE A 355 -5.34 8.40 10.77
N CYS A 356 -5.62 7.73 9.65
CA CYS A 356 -4.87 7.85 8.42
C CYS A 356 -5.78 8.21 7.24
N LEU A 357 -5.18 8.81 6.22
CA LEU A 357 -5.81 9.15 4.95
C LEU A 357 -4.85 8.73 3.83
N ASP A 358 -5.39 8.17 2.76
CA ASP A 358 -4.64 7.91 1.53
C ASP A 358 -4.73 9.12 0.59
N PRO A 359 -3.62 9.84 0.32
CA PRO A 359 -3.66 10.98 -0.60
C PRO A 359 -4.13 10.64 -2.02
N GLU A 360 -4.03 9.37 -2.44
CA GLU A 360 -4.57 8.95 -3.75
C GLU A 360 -6.09 9.06 -3.81
N GLU A 361 -6.81 8.82 -2.70
CA GLU A 361 -8.26 9.01 -2.67
C GLU A 361 -8.63 10.49 -2.88
N LEU A 362 -7.81 11.40 -2.34
CA LEU A 362 -7.95 12.83 -2.57
C LEU A 362 -7.66 13.23 -4.01
N ARG A 363 -6.75 12.54 -4.72
CA ARG A 363 -6.57 12.79 -6.16
C ARG A 363 -7.82 12.43 -6.96
N ILE A 364 -8.52 11.37 -6.56
CA ILE A 364 -9.74 10.92 -7.24
C ILE A 364 -10.92 11.84 -6.89
N VAL A 365 -11.07 12.21 -5.61
CA VAL A 365 -12.13 13.10 -5.14
C VAL A 365 -11.52 14.24 -4.30
N PRO A 366 -11.00 15.31 -4.93
CA PRO A 366 -10.27 16.39 -4.24
C PRO A 366 -11.10 17.18 -3.23
N THR A 367 -12.42 17.03 -3.25
CA THR A 367 -13.34 17.71 -2.34
C THR A 367 -13.67 16.88 -1.10
N ASN A 368 -13.23 15.63 -1.00
CA ASN A 368 -13.58 14.73 0.10
C ASN A 368 -12.35 13.95 0.63
N ALA A 369 -11.92 14.30 1.84
CA ALA A 369 -10.88 13.62 2.59
C ALA A 369 -11.48 12.56 3.50
N ARG A 370 -11.31 11.28 3.16
CA ARG A 370 -11.79 10.15 3.97
C ARG A 370 -10.71 9.71 4.96
N TRP A 371 -11.09 9.63 6.23
CA TRP A 371 -10.18 9.29 7.33
C TRP A 371 -10.52 7.93 7.91
N TYR A 372 -9.53 7.06 7.96
CA TYR A 372 -9.61 5.69 8.42
C TYR A 372 -8.98 5.57 9.81
N VAL A 373 -9.49 4.66 10.64
CA VAL A 373 -8.70 4.21 11.79
C VAL A 373 -7.63 3.27 11.27
N ALA A 374 -6.38 3.44 11.72
CA ALA A 374 -5.28 2.57 11.28
C ALA A 374 -5.66 1.07 11.44
N GLY A 375 -5.60 0.32 10.34
CA GLY A 375 -5.98 -1.10 10.28
C GLY A 375 -7.47 -1.39 10.01
N LYS A 376 -8.30 -0.38 9.73
CA LYS A 376 -9.69 -0.56 9.26
C LYS A 376 -9.84 -0.15 7.81
N GLU A 377 -10.70 -0.87 7.09
CA GLU A 377 -11.01 -0.59 5.67
C GLU A 377 -12.10 0.47 5.48
N GLU A 378 -13.02 0.62 6.44
CA GLU A 378 -14.08 1.63 6.36
C GLU A 378 -13.62 2.96 6.98
N PRO A 379 -13.96 4.11 6.35
CA PRO A 379 -13.62 5.40 6.94
C PRO A 379 -14.43 5.62 8.22
N GLU A 380 -13.77 6.16 9.24
CA GLU A 380 -14.42 6.55 10.48
C GLU A 380 -15.19 7.87 10.30
N PHE A 381 -14.65 8.79 9.49
CA PHE A 381 -15.30 10.05 9.14
C PHE A 381 -14.73 10.66 7.86
N GLU A 382 -15.44 11.64 7.32
CA GLU A 382 -15.08 12.34 6.09
C GLU A 382 -15.01 13.85 6.34
N TRP A 383 -14.06 14.50 5.68
CA TRP A 383 -13.92 15.95 5.65
C TRP A 383 -14.23 16.47 4.26
N VAL A 384 -15.03 17.54 4.17
CA VAL A 384 -15.43 18.13 2.88
C VAL A 384 -14.76 19.48 2.69
N LEU A 385 -14.12 19.71 1.55
CA LEU A 385 -13.46 20.98 1.24
C LEU A 385 -14.50 22.12 1.19
N ILE A 386 -14.31 23.15 2.00
CA ILE A 386 -15.18 24.33 2.06
C ILE A 386 -14.90 25.20 0.84
N GLY A 387 -15.92 25.43 0.02
CA GLY A 387 -15.82 26.20 -1.22
C GLY A 387 -15.57 25.35 -2.46
N GLY A 388 -15.26 24.06 -2.31
CA GLY A 388 -15.42 23.09 -3.40
C GLY A 388 -16.91 22.88 -3.66
N GLU A 389 -17.37 23.01 -4.91
CA GLU A 389 -18.72 22.56 -5.23
C GLU A 389 -18.82 21.07 -4.87
N PRO A 390 -19.79 20.66 -4.04
CA PRO A 390 -19.95 19.24 -3.74
C PRO A 390 -20.17 18.49 -5.06
N PRO A 391 -19.60 17.28 -5.23
CA PRO A 391 -19.92 16.44 -6.36
C PRO A 391 -21.44 16.33 -6.41
N ARG A 392 -22.06 16.79 -7.50
CA ARG A 392 -23.51 16.71 -7.66
C ARG A 392 -23.90 15.25 -7.64
N ASP A 393 -24.36 14.78 -6.49
CA ASP A 393 -24.80 13.43 -6.29
C ASP A 393 -25.98 13.17 -7.23
N ARG A 394 -25.74 12.39 -8.29
CA ARG A 394 -26.76 12.05 -9.28
C ARG A 394 -27.79 11.05 -8.74
N SER A 395 -27.60 10.53 -7.52
CA SER A 395 -28.44 9.48 -6.97
C SER A 395 -29.75 9.96 -6.31
N ASP A 396 -29.88 11.26 -6.00
CA ASP A 396 -31.08 11.78 -5.29
C ASP A 396 -32.29 12.11 -6.18
N ARG A 397 -32.28 11.73 -7.47
CA ARG A 397 -33.38 12.04 -8.40
C ARG A 397 -34.63 11.15 -8.30
N LYS A 398 -34.77 10.33 -7.25
CA LYS A 398 -35.98 9.50 -7.03
C LYS A 398 -36.51 9.61 -5.60
N ARG A 399 -37.08 10.76 -5.25
CA ARG A 399 -38.19 10.89 -4.27
C ARG A 399 -38.88 12.24 -4.40
N VAL A 400 -39.61 12.43 -5.51
CA VAL A 400 -40.67 13.44 -5.60
C VAL A 400 -41.96 12.72 -5.94
N GLY A 401 -42.95 12.86 -5.05
CA GLY A 401 -44.35 12.55 -5.38
C GLY A 401 -45.12 11.75 -4.34
N LYS A 402 -45.41 12.34 -3.18
CA LYS A 402 -46.77 12.23 -2.60
C LYS A 402 -47.03 13.33 -1.57
N ASP A 403 -47.57 14.43 -2.07
CA ASP A 403 -48.19 15.47 -1.27
C ASP A 403 -49.59 15.05 -0.75
N LYS A 404 -49.98 15.79 0.29
CA LYS A 404 -51.35 16.16 0.74
C LYS A 404 -52.02 15.23 1.75
N ASN A 405 -51.96 15.63 3.02
CA ASN A 405 -53.15 16.14 3.70
C ASN A 405 -52.77 16.98 4.93
N LEU A 406 -52.83 18.30 4.76
CA LEU A 406 -52.90 19.27 5.84
C LEU A 406 -54.39 19.52 6.11
N VAL A 407 -54.84 19.28 7.33
CA VAL A 407 -56.13 19.77 7.83
C VAL A 407 -55.82 20.66 9.03
N ASP A 408 -56.21 21.92 8.89
CA ASP A 408 -56.27 22.95 9.92
C ASP A 408 -56.94 22.46 11.20
N LYS A 409 -56.40 22.91 12.34
CA LYS A 409 -57.21 23.39 13.45
C LYS A 409 -56.37 24.19 14.44
N ASP A 410 -56.52 25.50 14.35
CA ASP A 410 -56.40 26.43 15.47
C ASP A 410 -57.35 26.04 16.61
N LEU A 411 -56.90 26.21 17.86
CA LEU A 411 -57.65 26.89 18.92
C LEU A 411 -56.80 27.02 20.21
N CYS A 412 -56.80 28.25 20.72
CA CYS A 412 -56.18 28.75 21.94
C CYS A 412 -56.52 27.94 23.21
N HIS A 413 -55.60 27.89 24.18
CA HIS A 413 -55.93 28.19 25.58
C HIS A 413 -54.68 28.55 26.42
N ASP A 414 -54.73 29.73 26.99
CA ASP A 414 -53.96 30.24 28.13
C ASP A 414 -54.19 29.41 29.39
N GLN A 415 -53.13 29.14 30.17
CA GLN A 415 -52.99 29.52 31.59
C GLN A 415 -51.81 28.79 32.29
N PRO A 416 -51.21 29.41 33.33
CA PRO A 416 -49.96 28.95 33.96
C PRO A 416 -50.22 28.03 35.17
N ARG A 417 -49.27 27.14 35.49
CA ARG A 417 -49.22 26.46 36.79
C ARG A 417 -47.84 26.49 37.42
N GLN A 418 -47.82 27.10 38.61
CA GLN A 418 -46.80 26.99 39.65
C GLN A 418 -46.79 25.59 40.30
N GLY A 419 -45.67 25.29 40.98
CA GLY A 419 -45.50 24.20 41.95
C GLY A 419 -44.51 23.15 41.42
N GLY A 420 -43.37 22.84 42.03
CA GLY A 420 -42.99 22.89 43.44
C GLY A 420 -42.64 21.46 43.89
N ALA A 421 -41.50 21.31 44.58
CA ALA A 421 -41.03 20.11 45.29
C ALA A 421 -40.49 18.95 44.40
N GLN A 422 -39.51 18.11 44.78
CA GLN A 422 -38.84 17.90 46.07
C GLN A 422 -37.56 17.09 45.83
N ARG A 423 -36.46 17.48 46.50
CA ARG A 423 -35.23 16.70 46.62
C ARG A 423 -35.50 15.37 47.34
N ARG A 424 -35.05 14.24 46.78
CA ARG A 424 -34.81 12.99 47.53
C ARG A 424 -33.34 12.61 47.47
N ARG A 425 -32.63 12.89 48.56
CA ARG A 425 -31.34 12.27 48.91
C ARG A 425 -31.60 10.81 49.29
N ARG A 426 -30.93 9.86 48.63
CA ARG A 426 -30.79 8.48 49.13
C ARG A 426 -29.45 8.35 49.85
N ARG A 427 -29.52 8.08 51.16
CA ARG A 427 -28.42 7.54 51.95
C ARG A 427 -28.31 6.03 51.65
N ARG A 428 -27.09 5.52 51.49
CA ARG A 428 -26.77 4.09 51.65
C ARG A 428 -26.30 3.86 53.10
N PRO A 429 -26.66 2.74 53.75
CA PRO A 429 -26.02 2.30 54.98
C PRO A 429 -24.78 1.43 54.68
N ALA A 430 -24.02 1.23 55.76
CA ALA A 430 -22.67 0.66 55.87
C ALA A 430 -22.50 -0.77 55.34
#